data_AF-A0A355RKY6-F1
#
_entry.id   AF-A0A355RKY6-F1
#
_cell.length_a   1.000
_cell.length_b   1.000
_cell.length_c   1.000
_cell.angle_alpha   90.00
_cell.angle_beta   90.00
_cell.angle_gamma   90.00
#
_symmetry.space_group_name_H-M   'P 1'
#
loop_
_entity.id
_entity.type
_entity.pdbx_description
1 polymer ?
#
loop_
_entity_poly.entity_id
_entity_poly.type
_entity_poly.pdbx_seq_one_letter_code
_entity_poly.pdbx_strand_id
1 'polypeptide(L)'
;MYAKDNFLSRSIRTLIDVTSGVPSIIFGLAGALIFIPFINGISGHNGGSIFSGSLTLAIMLLPTIVKTVEESIKVVPSSYSMASLALGASKTRTIFKIILPNALPGILSACILSIGRIIGESAALIFSMGAVIGDNPSLFEGQASLAVHIWTCLQGESPQYGSACAISIIILIVVLILSLATKLLSLYLNKQKGNS
;
A
#
# COMPACT_ATOMS: atom_id res chain seq x y z
N MET A 1 14.94 -16.58 3.65
CA MET A 1 15.36 -17.61 2.68
C MET A 1 15.74 -16.90 1.39
N TYR A 2 16.97 -17.09 0.88
CA TYR A 2 17.57 -16.53 -0.36
C TYR A 2 18.24 -15.16 -0.40
N ALA A 3 17.86 -14.14 0.39
CA ALA A 3 18.74 -12.98 0.53
C ALA A 3 19.97 -13.41 1.33
N LYS A 4 21.14 -13.50 0.67
CA LYS A 4 22.41 -13.68 1.37
C LYS A 4 22.56 -12.48 2.30
N ASP A 5 22.83 -12.72 3.58
CA ASP A 5 22.99 -11.67 4.59
C ASP A 5 24.30 -10.92 4.31
N ASN A 6 24.22 -10.05 3.31
CA ASN A 6 25.29 -9.23 2.81
C ASN A 6 25.02 -7.79 3.25
N PHE A 7 26.07 -6.98 3.32
CA PHE A 7 25.99 -5.57 3.65
C PHE A 7 24.82 -4.85 2.92
N LEU A 8 24.66 -5.09 1.62
CA LEU A 8 23.59 -4.50 0.83
C LEU A 8 22.17 -4.88 1.30
N SER A 9 21.91 -6.15 1.63
CA SER A 9 20.60 -6.56 2.14
C SER A 9 20.33 -5.96 3.51
N ARG A 10 21.36 -5.81 4.35
CA ARG A 10 21.25 -5.21 5.67
C ARG A 10 20.97 -3.72 5.57
N SER A 11 21.68 -3.00 4.69
CA SER A 11 21.43 -1.58 4.40
C SER A 11 20.00 -1.35 3.89
N ILE A 12 19.51 -2.15 2.93
CA ILE A 12 18.14 -2.00 2.41
C ILE A 12 17.11 -2.23 3.52
N ARG A 13 17.29 -3.24 4.37
CA ARG A 13 16.41 -3.48 5.53
C ARG A 13 16.42 -2.30 6.49
N THR A 14 17.60 -1.77 6.83
CA THR A 14 17.73 -0.59 7.69
C THR A 14 17.04 0.64 7.08
N LEU A 15 17.18 0.88 5.77
CA LEU A 15 16.49 1.97 5.09
C LEU A 15 14.97 1.79 5.14
N ILE A 16 14.47 0.58 4.91
CA ILE A 16 13.05 0.24 5.02
C ILE A 16 12.54 0.46 6.45
N ASP A 17 13.32 0.09 7.46
CA ASP A 17 12.98 0.28 8.87
C ASP A 17 12.93 1.76 9.26
N VAL A 18 13.93 2.54 8.84
CA VAL A 18 13.95 4.00 9.05
C VAL A 18 12.76 4.67 8.34
N THR A 19 12.50 4.30 7.09
CA THR A 19 11.38 4.85 6.30
C THR A 19 10.03 4.52 6.94
N SER A 20 9.88 3.32 7.50
CA SER A 20 8.67 2.90 8.21
C SER A 20 8.42 3.68 9.52
N GLY A 21 9.45 4.33 10.08
CA GLY A 21 9.33 5.15 11.29
C GLY A 21 8.97 6.62 11.02
N VAL A 22 9.00 7.06 9.75
CA VAL A 22 8.70 8.43 9.36
C VAL A 22 7.18 8.67 9.39
N PRO A 23 6.68 9.72 10.07
CA PRO A 23 5.27 10.10 10.04
C PRO A 23 4.76 10.39 8.62
N SER A 24 3.50 10.02 8.31
CA SER A 24 2.95 10.15 6.95
C SER A 24 2.86 11.59 6.44
N ILE A 25 2.69 12.57 7.33
CA ILE A 25 2.74 14.00 7.02
C ILE A 25 4.05 14.43 6.34
N ILE A 26 5.18 13.83 6.75
CA ILE A 26 6.50 14.15 6.20
C ILE A 26 6.59 13.65 4.76
N PHE A 27 6.02 12.46 4.47
CA PHE A 27 5.91 11.97 3.10
C PHE A 27 5.01 12.87 2.25
N GLY A 28 3.89 13.35 2.78
CA GLY A 28 3.01 14.30 2.10
C GLY A 28 3.73 15.59 1.68
N LEU A 29 4.48 16.19 2.61
CA LEU A 29 5.27 17.39 2.36
C LEU A 29 6.42 17.13 1.36
N ALA A 30 7.17 16.04 1.53
CA ALA A 30 8.22 15.66 0.59
C ALA A 30 7.67 15.38 -0.81
N GLY A 31 6.51 14.70 -0.89
CA GLY A 31 5.80 14.45 -2.13
C GLY A 31 5.33 15.74 -2.81
N ALA A 32 4.87 16.72 -2.04
CA ALA A 32 4.55 18.05 -2.56
C ALA A 32 5.78 18.77 -3.13
N LEU A 33 6.93 18.68 -2.45
CA LEU A 33 8.16 19.34 -2.90
C LEU A 33 8.83 18.67 -4.11
N ILE A 34 8.65 17.35 -4.28
CA ILE A 34 9.34 16.58 -5.30
C ILE A 34 8.39 16.25 -6.46
N PHE A 35 7.22 15.67 -6.19
CA PHE A 35 6.36 15.10 -7.21
C PHE A 35 5.44 16.11 -7.88
N ILE A 36 4.99 17.14 -7.17
CA ILE A 36 4.21 18.21 -7.80
C ILE A 36 5.01 18.92 -8.91
N PRO A 37 6.22 19.47 -8.65
CA PRO A 37 6.98 20.14 -9.72
C PRO A 37 7.41 19.15 -10.81
N PHE A 38 7.70 17.90 -10.46
CA PHE A 38 8.03 16.85 -11.43
C PHE A 38 6.86 16.57 -12.40
N ILE A 39 5.64 16.41 -11.90
CA ILE A 39 4.46 16.15 -12.73
C ILE A 39 4.02 17.40 -13.50
N ASN A 40 4.11 18.59 -12.88
CA ASN A 40 3.79 19.84 -13.57
C ASN A 40 4.73 20.10 -14.75
N GLY A 41 6.02 19.75 -14.62
CA GLY A 41 6.98 19.83 -15.71
C GLY A 41 6.70 18.89 -16.90
N ILE A 42 5.98 17.79 -16.67
CA ILE A 42 5.64 16.80 -17.70
C ILE A 42 4.26 17.09 -18.31
N SER A 43 3.28 17.44 -17.49
CA SER A 43 1.87 17.57 -17.89
C SER A 43 1.43 19.01 -18.16
N GLY A 44 2.24 20.01 -17.85
CA GLY A 44 1.91 21.43 -18.04
C GLY A 44 0.77 21.96 -17.14
N HIS A 45 0.34 21.16 -16.15
CA HIS A 45 -0.66 21.54 -15.16
C HIS A 45 0.01 22.21 -13.96
N ASN A 46 -0.77 22.91 -13.13
CA ASN A 46 -0.29 23.54 -11.91
C ASN A 46 -1.05 23.02 -10.69
N GLY A 47 -0.32 22.52 -9.70
CA GLY A 47 -0.85 22.11 -8.40
C GLY A 47 -0.69 20.62 -8.11
N GLY A 48 -1.33 20.16 -7.03
CA GLY A 48 -1.41 18.74 -6.71
C GLY A 48 -2.21 17.98 -7.76
N SER A 49 -1.90 16.70 -7.96
CA SER A 49 -2.59 15.82 -8.90
C SER A 49 -2.80 14.43 -8.28
N ILE A 50 -3.75 13.65 -8.82
CA ILE A 50 -3.90 12.24 -8.44
C ILE A 50 -2.57 11.49 -8.62
N PHE A 51 -1.83 11.80 -9.68
CA PHE A 51 -0.57 11.13 -9.98
C PHE A 51 0.53 11.43 -8.94
N SER A 52 0.71 12.70 -8.55
CA SER A 52 1.67 13.08 -7.51
C SER A 52 1.29 12.49 -6.15
N GLY A 53 -0.01 12.46 -5.82
CA GLY A 53 -0.50 11.79 -4.62
C GLY A 53 -0.25 10.27 -4.62
N SER A 54 -0.50 9.62 -5.75
CA SER A 54 -0.30 8.18 -5.91
C SER A 54 1.18 7.80 -5.76
N LEU A 55 2.09 8.58 -6.32
CA LEU A 55 3.53 8.35 -6.20
C LEU A 55 4.03 8.55 -4.76
N THR A 56 3.49 9.57 -4.07
CA THR A 56 3.77 9.82 -2.66
C THR A 56 3.34 8.63 -1.79
N LEU A 57 2.11 8.14 -1.98
CA LEU A 57 1.61 6.96 -1.27
C LEU A 57 2.40 5.71 -1.60
N ALA A 58 2.78 5.51 -2.87
CA ALA A 58 3.56 4.34 -3.27
C ALA A 58 4.84 4.23 -2.46
N ILE A 59 5.58 5.33 -2.30
CA ILE A 59 6.82 5.36 -1.50
C ILE A 59 6.53 5.16 -0.01
N MET A 60 5.48 5.79 0.51
CA MET A 60 5.10 5.66 1.92
C MET A 60 4.72 4.21 2.30
N LEU A 61 3.96 3.52 1.44
CA LEU A 61 3.47 2.15 1.70
C LEU A 61 4.47 1.06 1.30
N LEU A 62 5.43 1.36 0.43
CA LEU A 62 6.47 0.41 0.00
C LEU A 62 7.12 -0.36 1.16
N PRO A 63 7.63 0.27 2.24
CA PRO A 63 8.24 -0.46 3.34
C PRO A 63 7.26 -1.42 4.04
N THR A 64 5.98 -1.04 4.14
CA THR A 64 4.94 -1.86 4.77
C THR A 64 4.62 -3.09 3.91
N ILE A 65 4.47 -2.90 2.60
CA ILE A 65 4.23 -3.98 1.64
C ILE A 65 5.42 -4.95 1.60
N VAL A 66 6.65 -4.44 1.55
CA VAL A 66 7.84 -5.30 1.51
C VAL A 66 7.94 -6.18 2.75
N LYS A 67 7.70 -5.63 3.95
CA LYS A 67 7.73 -6.41 5.21
C LYS A 67 6.67 -7.50 5.24
N THR A 68 5.43 -7.17 4.90
CA THR A 68 4.31 -8.11 4.93
C THR A 68 4.43 -9.20 3.86
N VAL A 69 4.94 -8.87 2.68
CA VAL A 69 5.30 -9.86 1.65
C VAL A 69 6.45 -10.75 2.12
N GLU A 70 7.47 -10.19 2.77
CA GLU A 70 8.58 -10.98 3.32
C GLU A 70 8.11 -11.98 4.37
N GLU A 71 7.23 -11.55 5.29
CA GLU A 71 6.61 -12.43 6.29
C GLU A 71 5.80 -13.54 5.62
N SER A 72 5.01 -13.22 4.59
CA SER A 72 4.24 -14.20 3.83
C SER A 72 5.12 -15.26 3.18
N ILE A 73 6.29 -14.88 2.66
CA ILE A 73 7.26 -15.81 2.07
C ILE A 73 7.93 -16.66 3.16
N LYS A 74 8.23 -16.08 4.33
CA LYS A 74 8.86 -16.79 5.46
C LYS A 74 7.98 -17.89 6.04
N VAL A 75 6.66 -17.78 5.93
CA VAL A 75 5.71 -18.82 6.36
C VAL A 75 5.84 -20.10 5.51
N VAL A 76 6.34 -20.01 4.28
CA VAL A 76 6.52 -21.18 3.42
C VAL A 76 7.64 -22.08 3.98
N PRO A 77 7.36 -23.36 4.30
CA PRO A 77 8.37 -24.27 4.84
C PRO A 77 9.58 -24.40 3.93
N SER A 78 10.79 -24.34 4.51
CA SER A 78 12.04 -24.48 3.77
C SER A 78 12.21 -25.84 3.10
N SER A 79 11.52 -26.87 3.61
CA SER A 79 11.45 -28.21 3.04
C SER A 79 11.00 -28.22 1.58
N TYR A 80 10.04 -27.37 1.20
CA TYR A 80 9.56 -27.27 -0.19
C TYR A 80 10.65 -26.79 -1.15
N SER A 81 11.48 -25.85 -0.70
CA SER A 81 12.62 -25.39 -1.51
C SER A 81 13.72 -26.44 -1.59
N MET A 82 14.03 -27.13 -0.49
CA MET A 82 15.06 -28.18 -0.48
C MET A 82 14.67 -29.37 -1.35
N ALA A 83 13.41 -29.84 -1.26
CA ALA A 83 12.89 -30.91 -2.09
C ALA A 83 12.92 -30.54 -3.58
N SER A 84 12.51 -29.32 -3.95
CA SER A 84 12.56 -28.85 -5.33
C SER A 84 14.00 -28.83 -5.89
N LEU A 85 14.97 -28.37 -5.10
CA LEU A 85 16.38 -28.35 -5.50
C LEU A 85 16.96 -29.77 -5.60
N ALA A 86 16.58 -30.69 -4.70
CA ALA A 86 17.00 -32.10 -4.75
C ALA A 86 16.49 -32.83 -6.00
N LEU A 87 15.34 -32.42 -6.53
CA LEU A 87 14.80 -32.89 -7.81
C LEU A 87 15.46 -32.25 -9.05
N GLY A 88 16.57 -31.52 -8.87
CA GLY A 88 17.33 -30.90 -9.95
C GLY A 88 16.71 -29.62 -10.50
N ALA A 89 15.72 -29.01 -9.82
CA ALA A 89 15.17 -27.73 -10.25
C ALA A 89 16.18 -26.59 -10.02
N SER A 90 16.17 -25.59 -10.91
CA SER A 90 16.95 -24.36 -10.70
C SER A 90 16.31 -23.48 -9.63
N LYS A 91 17.14 -22.66 -8.96
CA LYS A 91 16.73 -21.72 -7.89
C LYS A 91 15.59 -20.81 -8.34
N THR A 92 15.68 -20.26 -9.54
CA THR A 92 14.65 -19.41 -10.15
C THR A 92 13.35 -20.20 -10.35
N ARG A 93 13.42 -21.43 -10.84
CA ARG A 93 12.24 -22.29 -11.01
C ARG A 93 11.58 -22.60 -9.67
N THR A 94 12.36 -22.90 -8.63
CA THR A 94 11.84 -23.11 -7.26
C THR A 94 11.12 -21.86 -6.73
N ILE A 95 11.69 -20.67 -6.93
CA ILE A 95 11.05 -19.42 -6.49
C ILE A 95 9.70 -19.22 -7.20
N PHE A 96 9.68 -19.23 -8.53
CA PHE A 96 8.48 -18.89 -9.28
C PHE A 96 7.41 -19.98 -9.30
N LYS A 97 7.79 -21.27 -9.21
CA LYS A 97 6.81 -22.38 -9.29
C LYS A 97 6.44 -23.00 -7.94
N ILE A 98 7.26 -22.84 -6.91
CA ILE A 98 7.01 -23.45 -5.60
C ILE A 98 6.78 -22.38 -4.54
N ILE A 99 7.75 -21.49 -4.31
CA ILE A 99 7.70 -20.55 -3.18
C ILE A 99 6.63 -19.48 -3.40
N LEU A 100 6.66 -18.79 -4.55
CA LEU A 100 5.77 -17.68 -4.83
C LEU A 100 4.29 -18.09 -4.83
N PRO A 101 3.87 -19.17 -5.53
CA PRO A 101 2.49 -19.65 -5.47
C PRO A 101 2.07 -20.04 -4.05
N ASN A 102 3.01 -20.56 -3.26
CA ASN A 102 2.71 -20.92 -1.89
C ASN A 102 2.53 -19.70 -0.97
N ALA A 103 3.23 -18.60 -1.22
CA ALA A 103 3.10 -17.35 -0.47
C ALA A 103 1.96 -16.43 -0.95
N LEU A 104 1.37 -16.71 -2.14
CA LEU A 104 0.32 -15.89 -2.74
C LEU A 104 -0.83 -15.49 -1.79
N PRO A 105 -1.39 -16.39 -0.95
CA PRO A 105 -2.49 -16.00 -0.05
C PRO A 105 -2.11 -14.88 0.92
N GLY A 106 -0.87 -14.90 1.41
CA GLY A 106 -0.32 -13.85 2.27
C GLY A 106 -0.05 -12.56 1.51
N ILE A 107 0.53 -12.66 0.31
CA ILE A 107 0.79 -11.50 -0.56
C ILE A 107 -0.52 -10.79 -0.94
N LEU A 108 -1.55 -11.54 -1.32
CA LEU A 108 -2.87 -10.97 -1.66
C LEU A 108 -3.49 -10.27 -0.45
N SER A 109 -3.42 -10.89 0.73
CA SER A 109 -3.87 -10.27 1.98
C SER A 109 -3.12 -8.96 2.28
N ALA A 110 -1.79 -8.95 2.09
CA ALA A 110 -0.96 -7.77 2.28
C ALA A 110 -1.34 -6.63 1.32
N CYS A 111 -1.59 -6.93 0.04
CA CYS A 111 -2.03 -5.96 -0.95
C CYS A 111 -3.39 -5.34 -0.57
N ILE A 112 -4.37 -6.17 -0.23
CA ILE A 112 -5.71 -5.69 0.13
C ILE A 112 -5.68 -4.84 1.40
N LEU A 113 -4.92 -5.25 2.42
CA LEU A 113 -4.79 -4.47 3.65
C LEU A 113 -4.11 -3.11 3.40
N SER A 114 -3.14 -3.08 2.49
CA SER A 114 -2.48 -1.84 2.06
C SER A 114 -3.44 -0.91 1.32
N ILE A 115 -4.34 -1.44 0.49
CA ILE A 115 -5.42 -0.66 -0.14
C ILE A 115 -6.35 -0.07 0.92
N GLY A 116 -6.74 -0.87 1.92
CA GLY A 116 -7.54 -0.38 3.05
C GLY A 116 -6.86 0.79 3.78
N ARG A 117 -5.54 0.72 3.97
CA ARG A 117 -4.75 1.80 4.55
C ARG A 117 -4.73 3.05 3.67
N ILE A 118 -4.60 2.90 2.35
CA ILE A 118 -4.62 4.03 1.40
C ILE A 118 -5.93 4.79 1.45
N ILE A 119 -7.07 4.09 1.52
CA ILE A 119 -8.41 4.71 1.55
C ILE A 119 -8.58 5.64 2.76
N GLY A 120 -7.99 5.27 3.90
CA GLY A 120 -8.03 6.06 5.13
C GLY A 120 -6.93 7.13 5.26
N GLU A 121 -6.01 7.23 4.30
CA GLU A 121 -4.89 8.17 4.40
C GLU A 121 -5.32 9.58 3.99
N SER A 122 -5.27 10.52 4.94
CA SER A 122 -5.53 11.95 4.68
C SER A 122 -4.26 12.80 4.79
N ALA A 123 -3.37 12.48 5.74
CA ALA A 123 -2.23 13.33 6.10
C ALA A 123 -1.18 13.46 4.99
N ALA A 124 -0.88 12.40 4.26
CA ALA A 124 0.01 12.49 3.10
C ALA A 124 -0.68 13.17 1.91
N LEU A 125 -1.92 12.77 1.62
CA LEU A 125 -2.63 13.15 0.40
C LEU A 125 -3.02 14.62 0.33
N ILE A 126 -3.34 15.23 1.46
CA ILE A 126 -3.73 16.63 1.52
C ILE A 126 -2.65 17.57 0.94
N PHE A 127 -1.36 17.24 1.13
CA PHE A 127 -0.24 18.02 0.60
C PHE A 127 0.15 17.60 -0.82
N SER A 128 0.13 16.30 -1.12
CA SER A 128 0.62 15.78 -2.40
C SER A 128 -0.41 15.79 -3.54
N MET A 129 -1.70 15.64 -3.22
CA MET A 129 -2.82 15.55 -4.17
C MET A 129 -3.70 16.80 -4.12
N GLY A 130 -3.83 17.40 -2.93
CA GLY A 130 -4.67 18.58 -2.69
C GLY A 130 -6.01 18.22 -2.03
N ALA A 131 -6.88 19.23 -1.90
CA ALA A 131 -8.16 19.14 -1.19
C ALA A 131 -9.35 19.66 -2.03
N VAL A 132 -9.20 19.70 -3.35
CA VAL A 132 -10.24 20.19 -4.26
C VAL A 132 -11.33 19.13 -4.39
N ILE A 133 -12.58 19.51 -4.11
CA ILE A 133 -13.75 18.65 -4.34
C ILE A 133 -14.27 18.98 -5.73
N GLY A 134 -14.28 17.98 -6.62
CA GLY A 134 -14.76 18.14 -7.99
C GLY A 134 -15.45 16.86 -8.47
N ASP A 135 -16.51 17.04 -9.27
CA ASP A 135 -17.31 15.93 -9.79
C ASP A 135 -16.71 15.27 -11.04
N ASN A 136 -15.70 15.90 -11.64
CA ASN A 136 -15.06 15.42 -12.87
C ASN A 136 -13.60 15.05 -12.58
N PRO A 137 -13.32 13.76 -12.28
CA PRO A 137 -12.00 13.37 -11.87
C PRO A 137 -11.04 13.23 -13.05
N SER A 138 -9.94 14.00 -13.05
CA SER A 138 -8.82 13.81 -13.99
C SER A 138 -7.54 13.40 -13.27
N LEU A 139 -6.65 12.68 -13.95
CA LEU A 139 -5.41 12.14 -13.36
C LEU A 139 -4.38 13.24 -13.03
N PHE A 140 -4.42 14.35 -13.76
CA PHE A 140 -3.46 15.45 -13.65
C PHE A 140 -3.99 16.64 -12.83
N GLU A 141 -5.26 16.62 -12.43
CA GLU A 141 -5.82 17.60 -11.52
C GLU A 141 -5.88 17.04 -10.09
N GLY A 142 -5.84 17.97 -9.14
CA GLY A 142 -5.93 17.65 -7.72
C GLY A 142 -7.36 17.33 -7.34
N GLN A 143 -7.52 16.29 -6.52
CA GLN A 143 -8.80 15.88 -5.97
C GLN A 143 -8.68 15.48 -4.51
N ALA A 144 -9.72 15.74 -3.75
CA ALA A 144 -9.83 15.27 -2.39
C ALA A 144 -10.13 13.75 -2.38
N SER A 145 -9.31 12.98 -1.67
CA SER A 145 -9.70 11.62 -1.30
C SER A 145 -10.87 11.65 -0.31
N LEU A 146 -11.57 10.53 -0.12
CA LEU A 146 -12.63 10.41 0.89
C LEU A 146 -12.14 10.82 2.29
N ALA A 147 -10.92 10.44 2.67
CA ALA A 147 -10.33 10.81 3.95
C ALA A 147 -9.98 12.32 4.02
N VAL A 148 -9.50 12.91 2.91
CA VAL A 148 -9.27 14.37 2.83
C VAL A 148 -10.60 15.13 2.84
N HIS A 149 -11.67 14.59 2.27
CA HIS A 149 -13.00 15.19 2.29
C HIS A 149 -13.56 15.28 3.72
N ILE A 150 -13.33 14.25 4.56
CA ILE A 150 -13.67 14.36 6.00
C ILE A 150 -12.95 15.56 6.63
N TRP A 151 -11.66 15.71 6.33
CA TRP A 151 -10.87 16.83 6.84
C TRP A 151 -11.41 18.19 6.34
N THR A 152 -11.79 18.31 5.05
CA THR A 152 -12.36 19.57 4.52
C THR A 152 -13.72 19.90 5.13
N CYS A 153 -14.57 18.91 5.41
CA CYS A 153 -15.86 19.12 6.08
C CYS A 153 -15.73 19.59 7.53
N LEU A 154 -14.66 19.20 8.21
CA LEU A 154 -14.38 19.57 9.61
C LEU A 154 -13.54 20.86 9.72
N GLN A 155 -12.91 21.28 8.64
CA GLN A 155 -12.17 22.53 8.56
C GLN A 155 -13.12 23.73 8.41
N GLY A 156 -12.84 24.81 9.13
CA GLY A 156 -13.55 26.10 9.00
C GLY A 156 -14.40 26.47 10.23
N GLU A 157 -15.08 27.62 10.13
CA GLU A 157 -15.84 28.21 11.24
C GLU A 157 -17.20 27.52 11.51
N SER A 158 -17.73 26.80 10.52
CA SER A 158 -19.00 26.06 10.61
C SER A 158 -18.81 24.58 10.22
N PRO A 159 -18.23 23.76 11.11
CA PRO A 159 -17.93 22.36 10.83
C PRO A 159 -19.20 21.54 10.52
N GLN A 160 -19.15 20.77 9.44
CA GLN A 160 -20.26 19.96 8.93
C GLN A 160 -20.15 18.53 9.46
N TYR A 161 -20.46 18.34 10.74
CA TYR A 161 -20.37 17.03 11.41
C TYR A 161 -21.25 15.95 10.76
N GLY A 162 -22.42 16.32 10.24
CA GLY A 162 -23.33 15.37 9.58
C GLY A 162 -22.68 14.70 8.37
N SER A 163 -22.09 15.49 7.47
CA SER A 163 -21.40 15.00 6.28
C SER A 163 -20.15 14.20 6.63
N ALA A 164 -19.33 14.71 7.56
CA ALA A 164 -18.12 14.03 8.01
C ALA A 164 -18.41 12.65 8.62
N CYS A 165 -19.45 12.53 9.45
CA CYS A 165 -19.89 11.25 10.00
C CYS A 165 -20.38 10.29 8.91
N ALA A 166 -21.17 10.77 7.95
CA ALA A 166 -21.65 9.95 6.84
C ALA A 166 -20.48 9.36 6.02
N ILE A 167 -19.50 10.20 5.65
CA ILE A 167 -18.31 9.76 4.90
C ILE A 167 -17.48 8.77 5.74
N SER A 168 -17.33 9.02 7.05
CA SER A 168 -16.61 8.13 7.96
C SER A 168 -17.24 6.74 8.05
N ILE A 169 -18.57 6.66 8.12
CA ILE A 169 -19.32 5.40 8.12
C ILE A 169 -19.08 4.64 6.81
N ILE A 170 -19.08 5.34 5.67
CA ILE A 170 -18.81 4.72 4.36
C ILE A 170 -17.41 4.12 4.33
N ILE A 171 -16.37 4.89 4.73
CA ILE A 171 -14.99 4.39 4.77
C ILE A 171 -14.89 3.18 5.70
N LEU A 172 -15.51 3.23 6.88
CA LEU A 172 -15.49 2.14 7.85
C LEU A 172 -16.10 0.87 7.25
N ILE A 173 -17.25 0.96 6.59
CA ILE A 173 -17.90 -0.19 5.94
C ILE A 173 -17.00 -0.75 4.83
N VAL A 174 -16.39 0.10 4.00
CA VAL A 174 -15.50 -0.34 2.92
C VAL A 174 -14.27 -1.07 3.49
N VAL A 175 -13.61 -0.50 4.50
CA VAL A 175 -12.44 -1.11 5.14
C VAL A 175 -12.82 -2.42 5.84
N LEU A 176 -14.00 -2.50 6.45
CA LEU A 176 -14.52 -3.73 7.07
C LEU A 176 -14.74 -4.82 6.02
N ILE A 177 -15.36 -4.49 4.88
CA ILE A 177 -15.59 -5.43 3.78
C ILE A 177 -14.25 -5.93 3.21
N LEU A 178 -13.29 -5.03 2.98
CA LEU A 178 -11.95 -5.41 2.51
C LEU A 178 -11.26 -6.34 3.51
N SER A 179 -11.31 -6.02 4.80
CA SER A 179 -10.72 -6.83 5.85
C SER A 179 -11.37 -8.21 5.94
N LEU A 180 -12.70 -8.28 5.84
CA LEU A 180 -13.41 -9.56 5.82
C LEU A 180 -13.07 -10.38 4.57
N ALA A 181 -12.99 -9.74 3.40
CA ALA A 181 -12.59 -10.37 2.16
C ALA A 181 -11.18 -10.98 2.25
N THR A 182 -10.21 -10.29 2.88
CA THR A 182 -8.87 -10.88 3.11
C THR A 182 -8.93 -12.15 3.94
N LYS A 183 -9.71 -12.12 5.03
CA LYS A 183 -9.83 -13.27 5.94
C LYS A 183 -10.51 -14.45 5.25
N LEU A 184 -11.58 -14.21 4.50
CA LEU A 184 -12.28 -15.23 3.74
C LEU A 184 -11.39 -15.83 2.64
N LEU A 185 -10.67 -14.99 1.90
CA LEU A 185 -9.73 -15.44 0.85
C LEU A 185 -8.59 -16.27 1.43
N SER A 186 -8.02 -15.83 2.55
CA SER A 186 -6.96 -16.57 3.26
C SER A 186 -7.45 -17.95 3.71
N LEU A 187 -8.67 -18.04 4.26
CA LEU A 187 -9.27 -19.31 4.67
C LEU A 187 -9.58 -20.22 3.47
N TYR A 188 -10.12 -19.67 2.38
CA TYR A 188 -10.43 -20.44 1.18
C TYR A 188 -9.16 -21.04 0.55
N LEU A 189 -8.10 -20.25 0.40
CA LEU A 189 -6.84 -20.69 -0.16
C LEU A 189 -6.10 -21.69 0.76
N ASN A 190 -6.18 -21.52 2.08
CA ASN A 190 -5.63 -22.50 3.03
C ASN A 190 -6.39 -23.83 3.00
N LYS A 191 -7.72 -23.80 2.87
CA LYS A 191 -8.53 -25.02 2.74
C LYS A 191 -8.22 -25.80 1.46
N GLN A 192 -7.90 -25.11 0.37
CA GLN A 192 -7.55 -25.76 -0.90
C GLN A 192 -6.19 -26.48 -0.84
N LYS A 193 -5.25 -25.99 -0.04
CA LYS A 193 -3.94 -26.65 0.17
C LYS A 193 -3.96 -27.80 1.18
N GLY A 194 -4.93 -27.85 2.10
CA GLY A 194 -5.08 -28.97 3.04
C GLY A 194 -5.69 -30.23 2.41
N ASN A 195 -6.19 -30.13 1.17
CA ASN A 195 -6.86 -31.21 0.44
C ASN A 195 -6.06 -31.73 -0.78
N SER A 196 -4.76 -31.43 -0.87
CA SER A 196 -3.83 -31.95 -1.91
C SER A 196 -2.53 -32.40 -1.27
#